data_AF-Q3SGH2-F1
#
_entry.id   AF-Q3SGH2-F1
#
_cell.length_a   1.000
_cell.length_b   1.000
_cell.length_c   1.000
_cell.angle_alpha   90.00
_cell.angle_beta   90.00
_cell.angle_gamma   90.00
#
_symmetry.space_group_name_H-M   'P 1'
#
loop_
_entity.id
_entity.type
_entity.pdbx_description
1 polymer ?
#
loop_
_entity_poly.entity_id
_entity_poly.type
_entity_poly.pdbx_seq_one_letter_code
_entity_poly.pdbx_strand_id
1 'polypeptide(L)'
;MKNIYTVPEVVSKKKAGLLRGWRGLKIGYTVSEREHWVSAAGGLLGMLTLLWVSHIWLYGQTGVVPIASMGASAVLLFAAPHGALSQPWSVFGGHVVSALIGVACAKWLGADPLLAASLAVALSIAAMYSLRCLHPPGGATAMYAVLGGESVHALGYGYAFDPVALNAIILILMAVAFNYPFPWRRYPEVWWRQKTAETVQTPSTEEKCMIPHSDLVYALSQIDTFVDISEADLQRIYALALGHQHQQEAGTPSQAQATESAPGAAVRASNQALCPASSSTQNRR
;
A
#
# COMPACT_ATOMS: atom_id res chain seq x y z
N MET A 1 -20.41 -43.73 43.87
CA MET A 1 -19.99 -43.57 42.46
C MET A 1 -19.16 -42.29 42.36
N LYS A 2 -17.90 -42.40 41.92
CA LYS A 2 -16.94 -41.30 41.74
C LYS A 2 -17.06 -40.74 40.31
N ASN A 3 -17.06 -39.41 40.16
CA ASN A 3 -16.69 -38.63 38.96
C ASN A 3 -15.98 -37.39 39.53
N ILE A 4 -14.65 -37.20 39.48
CA ILE A 4 -13.72 -37.06 38.33
C ILE A 4 -14.28 -36.08 37.31
N TYR A 5 -13.86 -34.81 37.41
CA TYR A 5 -13.16 -34.02 36.37
C TYR A 5 -12.73 -32.68 37.00
N THR A 6 -11.51 -32.67 37.55
CA THR A 6 -10.77 -31.44 37.85
C THR A 6 -10.28 -30.84 36.54
N VAL A 7 -10.73 -29.63 36.21
CA VAL A 7 -10.14 -28.85 35.11
C VAL A 7 -8.80 -28.28 35.61
N PRO A 8 -7.67 -28.55 34.95
CA PRO A 8 -6.36 -28.13 35.45
C PRO A 8 -6.14 -26.63 35.21
N GLU A 9 -5.58 -25.99 36.23
CA GLU A 9 -5.18 -24.58 36.38
C GLU A 9 -4.09 -24.10 35.39
N VAL A 10 -3.93 -24.78 34.26
CA VAL A 10 -2.80 -24.61 33.31
C VAL A 10 -3.16 -23.68 32.13
N VAL A 11 -4.43 -23.34 31.94
CA VAL A 11 -4.87 -22.45 30.83
C VAL A 11 -4.64 -20.96 31.11
N SER A 12 -4.46 -20.57 32.37
CA SER A 12 -4.32 -19.14 32.74
C SER A 12 -2.93 -18.56 32.43
N LYS A 13 -1.85 -19.33 32.60
CA LYS A 13 -0.47 -18.84 32.41
C LYS A 13 -0.01 -18.74 30.95
N LYS A 14 -0.65 -19.44 30.00
CA LYS A 14 -0.32 -19.33 28.56
C LYS A 14 -0.79 -18.01 27.92
N LYS A 15 -1.87 -17.40 28.41
CA LYS A 15 -2.38 -16.12 27.87
C LYS A 15 -1.43 -14.95 28.15
N ALA A 16 -0.71 -14.98 29.27
CA ALA A 16 0.22 -13.91 29.65
C ALA A 16 1.54 -13.90 28.85
N GLY A 17 1.94 -15.04 28.29
CA GLY A 17 3.11 -15.15 27.39
C GLY A 17 2.80 -14.76 25.94
N LEU A 18 1.60 -15.11 25.46
CA LEU A 18 1.18 -14.82 24.08
C LEU A 18 0.97 -13.32 23.83
N LEU A 19 0.50 -12.58 24.85
CA LEU A 19 0.30 -11.13 24.78
C LEU A 19 1.61 -10.31 24.81
N ARG A 20 2.75 -10.89 25.24
CA ARG A 20 4.05 -10.20 25.19
C ARG A 20 4.71 -10.28 23.80
N GLY A 21 4.42 -11.32 23.03
CA GLY A 21 4.95 -11.46 21.65
C GLY A 21 4.42 -10.39 20.70
N TRP A 22 3.18 -9.93 20.90
CA TRP A 22 2.55 -8.90 20.07
C TRP A 22 3.11 -7.48 20.30
N ARG A 23 3.72 -7.22 21.47
CA ARG A 23 4.40 -5.94 21.75
C ARG A 23 5.76 -5.81 21.04
N GLY A 24 6.29 -6.90 20.50
CA GLY A 24 7.55 -6.94 19.77
C GLY A 24 7.42 -6.68 18.26
N LEU A 25 6.20 -6.69 17.72
CA LEU A 25 5.95 -6.35 16.31
C LEU A 25 5.90 -4.82 16.16
N LYS A 26 7.06 -4.17 16.30
CA LYS A 26 7.21 -2.77 15.91
C LYS A 26 7.11 -2.73 14.39
N ILE A 27 5.89 -2.57 13.87
CA ILE A 27 5.68 -2.24 12.47
C ILE A 27 6.43 -0.91 12.25
N GLY A 28 7.44 -0.93 11.37
CA GLY A 28 8.51 0.08 11.32
C GLY A 28 8.11 1.46 10.81
N TYR A 29 6.82 1.79 10.75
CA TYR A 29 6.34 3.12 10.41
C TYR A 29 5.77 3.81 11.65
N THR A 30 6.29 4.99 11.99
CA THR A 30 5.63 5.89 12.94
C THR A 30 4.80 6.88 12.15
N VAL A 31 3.54 6.53 11.88
CA VAL A 31 2.57 7.50 11.33
C VAL A 31 2.27 8.53 12.41
N SER A 32 2.22 9.81 12.04
CA SER A 32 1.91 10.88 12.98
C SER A 32 0.50 10.73 13.53
N GLU A 33 0.28 11.06 14.82
CA GLU A 33 -1.07 11.08 15.41
C GLU A 33 -2.05 11.96 14.61
N ARG A 34 -1.56 13.06 14.04
CA ARG A 34 -2.37 13.91 13.15
C ARG A 34 -2.87 13.13 11.94
N GLU A 35 -2.02 12.31 11.35
CA GLU A 35 -2.35 11.51 10.17
C GLU A 35 -3.35 10.40 10.52
N HIS A 36 -3.28 9.81 11.72
CA HIS A 36 -4.31 8.87 12.20
C HIS A 36 -5.70 9.50 12.21
N TRP A 37 -5.82 10.69 12.82
CA TRP A 37 -7.11 11.37 12.94
C TRP A 37 -7.63 11.88 11.60
N VAL A 38 -6.74 12.37 10.71
CA VAL A 38 -7.14 12.78 9.36
C VAL A 38 -7.63 11.57 8.55
N SER A 39 -6.95 10.42 8.60
CA SER A 39 -7.42 9.18 7.97
C SER A 39 -8.79 8.75 8.48
N ALA A 40 -8.96 8.75 9.81
CA ALA A 40 -10.21 8.33 10.44
C ALA A 40 -11.38 9.25 10.08
N ALA A 41 -11.16 10.58 10.08
CA ALA A 41 -12.16 11.56 9.67
C ALA A 41 -12.53 11.40 8.19
N GLY A 42 -11.54 11.18 7.32
CA GLY A 42 -11.77 10.91 5.90
C GLY A 42 -12.60 9.65 5.67
N GLY A 43 -12.25 8.55 6.34
CA GLY A 43 -13.02 7.30 6.29
C GLY A 43 -14.45 7.46 6.78
N LEU A 44 -14.66 8.18 7.89
CA LEU A 44 -15.99 8.48 8.41
C LEU A 44 -16.82 9.28 7.42
N LEU A 45 -16.28 10.39 6.90
CA LEU A 45 -17.00 11.26 5.96
C LEU A 45 -17.26 10.55 4.62
N GLY A 46 -16.29 9.76 4.13
CA GLY A 46 -16.42 8.91 2.95
C GLY A 46 -17.55 7.91 3.08
N MET A 47 -17.54 7.11 4.14
CA MET A 47 -18.57 6.10 4.38
C MET A 47 -19.94 6.71 4.67
N LEU A 48 -20.00 7.80 5.44
CA LEU A 48 -21.27 8.48 5.72
C LEU A 48 -21.90 9.03 4.43
N THR A 49 -21.10 9.67 3.58
CA THR A 49 -21.56 10.22 2.30
C THR A 49 -22.06 9.10 1.38
N LEU A 50 -21.27 8.01 1.25
CA LEU A 50 -21.69 6.85 0.47
C LEU A 50 -23.02 6.29 0.97
N LEU A 51 -23.13 5.97 2.27
CA LEU A 51 -24.34 5.37 2.82
C LEU A 51 -25.55 6.28 2.68
N TRP A 52 -25.37 7.59 2.86
CA TRP A 52 -26.44 8.57 2.72
C TRP A 52 -26.92 8.67 1.26
N VAL A 53 -26.00 8.77 0.29
CA VAL A 53 -26.35 8.83 -1.13
C VAL A 53 -26.98 7.51 -1.60
N SER A 54 -26.41 6.36 -1.24
CA SER A 54 -26.97 5.05 -1.59
C SER A 54 -28.36 4.85 -1.00
N HIS A 55 -28.62 5.33 0.23
CA HIS A 55 -29.94 5.24 0.85
C HIS A 55 -31.00 6.03 0.06
N ILE A 56 -30.65 7.23 -0.43
CA ILE A 56 -31.55 8.06 -1.25
C ILE A 56 -31.76 7.43 -2.63
N TRP A 57 -30.70 6.96 -3.28
CA TRP A 57 -30.74 6.44 -4.65
C TRP A 57 -31.46 5.09 -4.75
N LEU A 58 -31.20 4.18 -3.80
CA LEU A 58 -31.75 2.82 -3.78
C LEU A 58 -33.08 2.73 -3.03
N TYR A 59 -33.76 3.86 -2.78
CA TYR A 59 -35.05 3.94 -2.08
C TYR A 59 -35.11 3.11 -0.77
N GLY A 60 -34.04 3.15 0.02
CA GLY A 60 -33.97 2.42 1.31
C GLY A 60 -33.53 0.96 1.23
N GLN A 61 -33.16 0.42 0.05
CA GLN A 61 -32.61 -0.94 -0.08
C GLN A 61 -31.11 -1.02 0.28
N THR A 62 -30.74 -0.62 1.50
CA THR A 62 -29.35 -0.63 1.99
C THR A 62 -28.72 -2.03 1.99
N GLY A 63 -29.54 -3.09 2.07
CA GLY A 63 -29.11 -4.48 2.03
C GLY A 63 -28.54 -4.96 0.69
N VAL A 64 -28.55 -4.12 -0.36
CA VAL A 64 -27.95 -4.42 -1.68
C VAL A 64 -26.54 -3.83 -1.79
N VAL A 65 -26.18 -2.89 -0.90
CA VAL A 65 -24.89 -2.23 -0.89
C VAL A 65 -23.81 -3.22 -0.40
N PRO A 66 -22.70 -3.44 -1.13
CA PRO A 66 -21.61 -4.30 -0.67
C PRO A 66 -20.76 -3.60 0.41
N ILE A 67 -21.36 -3.35 1.58
CA ILE A 67 -20.81 -2.50 2.66
C ILE A 67 -19.41 -2.97 3.10
N ALA A 68 -19.19 -4.29 3.22
CA ALA A 68 -17.90 -4.83 3.61
C ALA A 68 -16.78 -4.45 2.63
N SER A 69 -17.08 -4.51 1.33
CA SER A 69 -16.15 -4.14 0.28
C SER A 69 -15.90 -2.63 0.27
N MET A 70 -16.96 -1.81 0.33
CA MET A 70 -16.85 -0.35 0.34
C MET A 70 -16.12 0.18 1.58
N GLY A 71 -16.33 -0.44 2.75
CA GLY A 71 -15.60 -0.13 3.97
C GLY A 71 -14.10 -0.41 3.84
N ALA A 72 -13.71 -1.54 3.24
CA ALA A 72 -12.31 -1.85 2.99
C ALA A 72 -11.67 -0.88 1.97
N SER A 73 -12.41 -0.48 0.92
CA SER A 73 -11.97 0.56 -0.01
C SER A 73 -11.75 1.88 0.71
N ALA A 74 -12.69 2.31 1.56
CA ALA A 74 -12.53 3.53 2.34
C ALA A 74 -11.24 3.52 3.19
N VAL A 75 -10.91 2.39 3.83
CA VAL A 75 -9.64 2.25 4.56
C VAL A 75 -8.45 2.53 3.64
N LEU A 76 -8.40 1.95 2.44
CA LEU A 76 -7.31 2.18 1.49
C LEU A 76 -7.25 3.66 1.03
N LEU A 77 -8.37 4.21 0.56
CA LEU A 77 -8.40 5.57 0.01
C LEU A 77 -8.08 6.66 1.05
N PHE A 78 -8.38 6.45 2.33
CA PHE A 78 -8.17 7.47 3.37
C PHE A 78 -6.98 7.21 4.28
N ALA A 79 -6.53 5.96 4.45
CA ALA A 79 -5.33 5.64 5.24
C ALA A 79 -4.06 5.51 4.39
N ALA A 80 -4.19 5.13 3.12
CA ALA A 80 -3.08 4.99 2.18
C ALA A 80 -3.43 5.59 0.80
N PRO A 81 -3.73 6.90 0.71
CA PRO A 81 -4.16 7.52 -0.55
C PRO A 81 -3.12 7.42 -1.67
N HIS A 82 -1.83 7.36 -1.35
CA HIS A 82 -0.74 7.23 -2.33
C HIS A 82 -0.54 5.80 -2.84
N GLY A 83 -1.17 4.81 -2.20
CA GLY A 83 -1.02 3.40 -2.58
C GLY A 83 -1.47 3.17 -4.01
N ALA A 84 -0.79 2.25 -4.70
CA ALA A 84 -1.14 1.86 -6.07
C ALA A 84 -2.54 1.21 -6.09
N LEU A 85 -2.88 0.49 -5.02
CA LEU A 85 -4.19 -0.15 -4.83
C LEU A 85 -5.33 0.86 -4.57
N SER A 86 -5.00 2.08 -4.14
CA SER A 86 -5.97 3.15 -3.85
C SER A 86 -6.26 4.01 -5.07
N GLN A 87 -5.45 3.94 -6.14
CA GLN A 87 -5.60 4.80 -7.31
C GLN A 87 -6.95 4.58 -8.02
N PRO A 88 -7.52 5.62 -8.67
CA PRO A 88 -8.88 5.57 -9.21
C PRO A 88 -9.17 4.38 -10.14
N TRP A 89 -8.22 3.99 -11.00
CA TRP A 89 -8.37 2.84 -11.89
C TRP A 89 -8.43 1.52 -11.13
N SER A 90 -7.57 1.35 -10.12
CA SER A 90 -7.59 0.18 -9.24
C SER A 90 -8.94 0.06 -8.55
N VAL A 91 -9.43 1.14 -7.94
CA VAL A 91 -10.72 1.15 -7.21
C VAL A 91 -11.88 0.86 -8.17
N PHE A 92 -12.06 1.68 -9.20
CA PHE A 92 -13.20 1.57 -10.11
C PHE A 92 -13.16 0.27 -10.91
N GLY A 93 -12.04 0.01 -11.60
CA GLY A 93 -11.88 -1.19 -12.43
C GLY A 93 -11.93 -2.46 -11.58
N GLY A 94 -11.27 -2.48 -10.43
CA GLY A 94 -11.25 -3.62 -9.52
C GLY A 94 -12.63 -3.99 -9.01
N HIS A 95 -13.46 -3.02 -8.62
CA HIS A 95 -14.84 -3.30 -8.21
C HIS A 95 -15.73 -3.76 -9.37
N VAL A 96 -15.73 -3.04 -10.50
CA VAL A 96 -16.63 -3.34 -11.64
C VAL A 96 -16.32 -4.68 -12.28
N VAL A 97 -15.05 -4.97 -12.56
CA VAL A 97 -14.63 -6.26 -13.13
C VAL A 97 -14.96 -7.41 -12.19
N SER A 98 -14.68 -7.24 -10.90
CA SER A 98 -14.99 -8.26 -9.90
C SER A 98 -16.49 -8.49 -9.76
N ALA A 99 -17.31 -7.44 -9.83
CA ALA A 99 -18.77 -7.56 -9.81
C ALA A 99 -19.29 -8.34 -11.03
N LEU A 100 -18.80 -8.06 -12.23
CA LEU A 100 -19.20 -8.77 -13.45
C LEU A 100 -18.84 -10.26 -13.37
N ILE A 101 -17.64 -10.58 -12.91
CA ILE A 101 -17.19 -11.96 -12.71
C ILE A 101 -18.03 -12.66 -11.63
N GLY A 102 -18.30 -11.98 -10.52
CA GLY A 102 -19.14 -12.51 -9.44
C GLY A 102 -20.56 -12.85 -9.92
N VAL A 103 -21.18 -11.96 -10.70
CA VAL A 103 -22.50 -12.20 -11.32
C VAL A 103 -22.45 -13.37 -12.31
N ALA A 104 -21.40 -13.47 -13.13
CA ALA A 104 -21.22 -14.58 -14.06
C ALA A 104 -21.12 -15.92 -13.32
N CYS A 105 -20.31 -15.99 -12.26
CA CYS A 105 -20.23 -17.17 -11.39
C CYS A 105 -21.57 -17.49 -10.71
N ALA A 106 -22.27 -16.49 -10.17
CA ALA A 106 -23.58 -16.70 -9.56
C ALA A 106 -24.59 -17.31 -10.54
N LYS A 107 -24.58 -16.85 -11.80
CA LYS A 107 -25.49 -17.36 -12.85
C LYS A 107 -25.14 -18.77 -13.32
N TRP A 108 -23.85 -19.10 -13.46
CA TRP A 108 -23.43 -20.37 -14.05
C TRP A 108 -23.25 -21.49 -13.02
N LEU A 109 -22.89 -21.13 -11.79
CA LEU A 109 -22.52 -22.05 -10.72
C LEU A 109 -23.43 -21.92 -9.49
N GLY A 110 -24.56 -21.20 -9.61
CA GLY A 110 -25.44 -20.90 -8.47
C GLY A 110 -26.01 -22.11 -7.72
N ALA A 111 -25.93 -23.31 -8.30
CA ALA A 111 -26.27 -24.56 -7.62
C ALA A 111 -25.33 -24.88 -6.43
N ASP A 112 -24.07 -24.41 -6.47
CA ASP A 112 -23.10 -24.52 -5.37
C ASP A 112 -22.52 -23.14 -5.04
N PRO A 113 -23.13 -22.41 -4.06
CA PRO A 113 -22.70 -21.07 -3.68
C PRO A 113 -21.27 -20.99 -3.15
N LEU A 114 -20.76 -22.05 -2.50
CA LEU A 114 -19.41 -22.06 -1.94
C LEU A 114 -18.36 -22.12 -3.05
N LEU A 115 -18.59 -23.01 -4.03
CA LEU A 115 -17.74 -23.11 -5.21
C LEU A 115 -17.82 -21.84 -6.06
N ALA A 116 -19.02 -21.33 -6.31
CA ALA A 116 -19.25 -20.12 -7.10
C ALA A 116 -18.55 -18.90 -6.48
N ALA A 117 -18.66 -18.70 -5.16
CA ALA A 117 -18.03 -17.59 -4.46
C ALA A 117 -16.49 -17.70 -4.49
N SER A 118 -15.95 -18.90 -4.28
CA SER A 118 -14.50 -19.15 -4.31
C SER A 118 -13.92 -18.90 -5.71
N LEU A 119 -14.59 -19.39 -6.75
CA LEU A 119 -14.20 -19.14 -8.14
C LEU A 119 -14.36 -17.68 -8.54
N ALA A 120 -15.42 -17.00 -8.09
CA ALA A 120 -15.60 -15.57 -8.33
C ALA A 120 -14.42 -14.75 -7.82
N VAL A 121 -13.95 -15.02 -6.60
CA VAL A 121 -12.77 -14.34 -6.03
C VAL A 121 -11.51 -14.68 -6.83
N ALA A 122 -11.24 -15.96 -7.09
CA ALA A 122 -10.03 -16.39 -7.81
C ALA A 122 -9.94 -15.80 -9.23
N LEU A 123 -11.04 -15.85 -9.98
CA LEU A 123 -11.12 -15.27 -11.32
C LEU A 123 -11.02 -13.74 -11.29
N SER A 124 -11.60 -13.09 -10.28
CA SER A 124 -11.47 -11.64 -10.11
C SER A 124 -10.03 -11.22 -9.84
N ILE A 125 -9.28 -11.97 -9.04
CA ILE A 125 -7.84 -11.71 -8.82
C ILE A 125 -7.08 -11.81 -10.16
N ALA A 126 -7.29 -12.88 -10.93
CA ALA A 126 -6.63 -13.07 -12.22
C ALA A 126 -6.98 -11.94 -13.23
N ALA A 127 -8.24 -11.54 -13.29
CA ALA A 127 -8.70 -10.47 -14.16
C ALA A 127 -8.13 -9.11 -13.74
N MET A 128 -8.11 -8.82 -12.44
CA MET A 128 -7.53 -7.59 -11.91
C MET A 128 -6.02 -7.46 -12.19
N TYR A 129 -5.27 -8.56 -12.09
CA TYR A 129 -3.86 -8.58 -12.52
C TYR A 129 -3.72 -8.27 -14.01
N SER A 130 -4.54 -8.92 -14.84
CA SER A 130 -4.51 -8.75 -16.30
C SER A 130 -4.85 -7.32 -16.73
N LEU A 131 -5.80 -6.68 -16.05
CA LEU A 131 -6.27 -5.32 -16.35
C LEU A 131 -5.51 -4.23 -15.56
N ARG A 132 -4.53 -4.62 -14.74
CA ARG A 132 -3.74 -3.73 -13.89
C ARG A 132 -4.60 -2.84 -12.98
N CYS A 133 -5.70 -3.39 -12.49
CA CYS A 133 -6.64 -2.73 -11.59
C CYS A 133 -6.79 -3.51 -10.29
N LEU A 134 -5.69 -4.04 -9.76
CA LEU A 134 -5.70 -4.79 -8.51
C LEU A 134 -6.23 -3.92 -7.38
N HIS A 135 -7.35 -4.35 -6.82
CA HIS A 135 -7.98 -3.71 -5.68
C HIS A 135 -8.60 -4.80 -4.81
N PRO A 136 -7.92 -5.24 -3.73
CA PRO A 136 -8.36 -6.36 -2.90
C PRO A 136 -9.83 -6.28 -2.44
N PRO A 137 -10.40 -5.11 -2.12
CA PRO A 137 -11.83 -5.00 -1.82
C PRO A 137 -12.74 -5.53 -2.95
N GLY A 138 -12.32 -5.47 -4.20
CA GLY A 138 -13.03 -6.04 -5.35
C GLY A 138 -13.31 -7.54 -5.19
N GLY A 139 -12.41 -8.31 -4.58
CA GLY A 139 -12.67 -9.73 -4.26
C GLY A 139 -13.91 -9.91 -3.38
N ALA A 140 -14.09 -9.06 -2.37
CA ALA A 140 -15.30 -9.06 -1.55
C ALA A 140 -16.55 -8.63 -2.34
N THR A 141 -16.40 -7.72 -3.32
CA THR A 141 -17.50 -7.37 -4.25
C THR A 141 -17.95 -8.56 -5.10
N ALA A 142 -17.01 -9.35 -5.63
CA ALA A 142 -17.30 -10.55 -6.40
C ALA A 142 -17.99 -11.62 -5.55
N MET A 143 -17.46 -11.86 -4.34
CA MET A 143 -18.04 -12.80 -3.39
C MET A 143 -19.47 -12.39 -3.00
N TYR A 144 -19.70 -11.10 -2.79
CA TYR A 144 -21.02 -10.57 -2.44
C TYR A 144 -22.04 -10.71 -3.58
N ALA A 145 -21.62 -10.65 -4.85
CA ALA A 145 -22.51 -10.93 -5.98
C ALA A 145 -23.09 -12.36 -5.92
N VAL A 146 -22.33 -13.31 -5.36
CA VAL A 146 -22.76 -14.71 -5.20
C VAL A 146 -23.56 -14.90 -3.92
N LEU A 147 -23.11 -14.33 -2.79
CA LEU A 147 -23.69 -14.57 -1.47
C LEU A 147 -24.73 -13.53 -1.02
N GLY A 148 -24.97 -12.49 -1.82
CA GLY A 148 -25.81 -11.34 -1.49
C GLY A 148 -27.32 -11.60 -1.45
N GLY A 149 -27.75 -12.82 -1.77
CA GLY A 149 -29.16 -13.23 -1.74
C GLY A 149 -29.98 -12.72 -2.93
N GLU A 150 -31.29 -12.93 -2.85
CA GLU A 150 -32.22 -12.75 -3.99
C GLU A 150 -32.28 -11.31 -4.49
N SER A 151 -32.20 -10.31 -3.61
CA SER A 151 -32.19 -8.90 -3.99
C SER A 151 -30.98 -8.53 -4.86
N VAL A 152 -29.80 -9.08 -4.55
CA VAL A 152 -28.57 -8.89 -5.33
C VAL A 152 -28.64 -9.68 -6.64
N HIS A 153 -29.13 -10.92 -6.59
CA HIS A 153 -29.24 -11.79 -7.77
C HIS A 153 -30.24 -11.23 -8.80
N ALA A 154 -31.33 -10.62 -8.34
CA ALA A 154 -32.34 -10.00 -9.20
C ALA A 154 -31.79 -8.87 -10.07
N LEU A 155 -30.76 -8.15 -9.61
CA LEU A 155 -30.08 -7.12 -10.40
C LEU A 155 -29.29 -7.71 -11.57
N GLY A 156 -28.86 -8.97 -11.47
CA GLY A 156 -28.00 -9.60 -12.46
C GLY A 156 -26.76 -8.74 -12.75
N TYR A 157 -26.48 -8.46 -14.02
CA TYR A 157 -25.35 -7.61 -14.39
C TYR A 157 -25.55 -6.13 -14.03
N GLY A 158 -26.78 -5.73 -13.70
CA GLY A 158 -27.09 -4.43 -13.13
C GLY A 158 -26.29 -4.16 -11.86
N TYR A 159 -26.03 -5.19 -11.03
CA TYR A 159 -25.24 -5.09 -9.79
C TYR A 159 -23.89 -4.38 -9.99
N ALA A 160 -23.22 -4.62 -11.12
CA ALA A 160 -21.92 -4.02 -11.43
C ALA A 160 -21.98 -2.50 -11.63
N PHE A 161 -23.11 -1.98 -12.11
CA PHE A 161 -23.32 -0.56 -12.36
C PHE A 161 -24.04 0.11 -11.19
N ASP A 162 -25.12 -0.52 -10.74
CA ASP A 162 -25.94 -0.12 -9.61
C ASP A 162 -26.09 -1.34 -8.66
N PRO A 163 -25.45 -1.35 -7.47
CA PRO A 163 -24.85 -0.19 -6.78
C PRO A 163 -23.32 -0.05 -6.91
N VAL A 164 -22.62 -1.02 -7.52
CA VAL A 164 -21.15 -1.13 -7.37
C VAL A 164 -20.39 0.06 -7.98
N ALA A 165 -20.57 0.34 -9.27
CA ALA A 165 -19.85 1.42 -9.93
C ALA A 165 -20.21 2.79 -9.33
N LEU A 166 -21.49 3.01 -9.01
CA LEU A 166 -21.97 4.23 -8.35
C LEU A 166 -21.26 4.45 -7.01
N ASN A 167 -21.19 3.43 -6.16
CA ASN A 167 -20.52 3.52 -4.86
C ASN A 167 -19.01 3.78 -5.01
N ALA A 168 -18.35 3.11 -5.95
CA ALA A 168 -16.93 3.33 -6.23
C ALA A 168 -16.67 4.78 -6.67
N ILE A 169 -17.51 5.33 -7.56
CA ILE A 169 -17.41 6.73 -8.00
C ILE A 169 -17.58 7.69 -6.81
N ILE A 170 -18.57 7.47 -5.94
CA ILE A 170 -18.80 8.32 -4.76
C ILE A 170 -17.58 8.32 -3.85
N LEU A 171 -17.00 7.15 -3.55
CA LEU A 171 -15.81 7.07 -2.71
C LEU A 171 -14.60 7.74 -3.36
N ILE A 172 -14.38 7.55 -4.66
CA ILE A 172 -13.28 8.20 -5.38
C ILE A 172 -13.45 9.72 -5.32
N LEU A 173 -14.64 10.24 -5.63
CA LEU A 173 -14.91 11.68 -5.59
C LEU A 173 -14.69 12.24 -4.17
N MET A 174 -15.15 11.53 -3.15
CA MET A 174 -14.96 11.95 -1.78
C MET A 174 -13.49 11.89 -1.34
N ALA A 175 -12.74 10.88 -1.78
CA ALA A 175 -11.31 10.79 -1.53
C ALA A 175 -10.53 11.90 -2.24
N VAL A 176 -10.91 12.27 -3.47
CA VAL A 176 -10.34 13.45 -4.15
C VAL A 176 -10.63 14.70 -3.35
N ALA A 177 -11.89 14.98 -3.02
CA ALA A 177 -12.29 16.18 -2.32
C ALA A 177 -11.65 16.30 -0.93
N PHE A 178 -11.62 15.21 -0.16
CA PHE A 178 -11.07 15.19 1.19
C PHE A 178 -9.55 15.29 1.24
N ASN A 179 -8.85 14.63 0.31
CA ASN A 179 -7.38 14.64 0.30
C ASN A 179 -6.80 15.90 -0.37
N TYR A 180 -7.55 16.58 -1.25
CA TYR A 180 -7.14 17.82 -1.93
C TYR A 180 -6.51 18.91 -1.03
N PRO A 181 -7.07 19.29 0.14
CA PRO A 181 -6.51 20.34 0.98
C PRO A 181 -5.19 19.98 1.68
N PHE A 182 -4.74 18.72 1.60
CA PHE A 182 -3.58 18.22 2.31
C PHE A 182 -2.42 17.97 1.33
N PRO A 183 -1.39 18.85 1.26
CA PRO A 183 -0.33 18.75 0.25
C PRO A 183 0.51 17.46 0.30
N TRP A 184 0.47 16.75 1.42
CA TRP A 184 1.14 15.46 1.63
C TRP A 184 0.23 14.25 1.37
N ARG A 185 -1.08 14.42 1.08
CA ARG A 185 -2.06 13.39 0.70
C ARG A 185 -2.47 13.58 -0.75
N ARG A 186 -1.53 13.40 -1.67
CA ARG A 186 -1.75 13.68 -3.09
C ARG A 186 -2.60 12.57 -3.70
N TYR A 187 -3.86 12.87 -3.98
CA TYR A 187 -4.79 11.94 -4.62
C TYR A 187 -5.64 12.65 -5.68
N PRO A 188 -5.73 12.14 -6.91
CA PRO A 188 -4.98 11.01 -7.48
C PRO A 188 -3.49 11.36 -7.72
N GLU A 189 -2.63 10.36 -7.69
CA GLU A 189 -1.17 10.56 -7.83
C GLU A 189 -0.80 11.17 -9.21
N VAL A 190 -1.54 10.79 -10.26
CA VAL A 190 -1.30 11.21 -11.65
C VAL A 190 -1.28 12.73 -11.82
N TRP A 191 -2.11 13.46 -11.07
CA TRP A 191 -2.17 14.93 -11.14
C TRP A 191 -0.92 15.61 -10.57
N TRP A 192 -0.14 14.91 -9.75
CA TRP A 192 1.04 15.46 -9.11
C TRP A 192 2.36 15.03 -9.75
N ARG A 193 2.33 14.01 -10.62
CA ARG A 193 3.50 13.48 -11.34
C ARG A 193 4.17 14.53 -12.24
N GLN A 194 3.43 15.51 -12.75
CA GLN A 194 3.94 16.54 -13.67
C GLN A 194 4.82 17.59 -12.99
N LYS A 195 4.57 17.94 -11.72
CA LYS A 195 5.35 18.99 -11.02
C LYS A 195 6.78 18.57 -10.67
N THR A 196 7.04 17.27 -10.55
CA THR A 196 8.37 16.77 -10.18
C THR A 196 9.33 16.78 -11.38
N ALA A 197 8.83 16.58 -12.61
CA ALA A 197 9.64 16.53 -13.83
C ALA A 197 10.22 17.91 -14.23
N GLU A 198 9.50 19.01 -13.97
CA GLU A 198 10.00 20.36 -14.29
C GLU A 198 11.06 20.87 -13.30
N THR A 199 11.15 20.31 -12.10
CA THR A 199 12.14 20.75 -11.09
C THR A 199 13.52 20.08 -11.28
N VAL A 200 13.61 19.03 -12.12
CA VAL A 200 14.88 18.36 -12.46
C VAL A 200 15.41 18.90 -13.80
N GLN A 201 15.71 20.21 -13.84
CA GLN A 201 16.61 20.77 -14.85
C GLN A 201 17.94 21.07 -14.17
N THR A 202 18.91 20.19 -14.40
CA THR A 202 20.28 20.24 -13.87
C THR A 202 21.12 21.34 -14.51
N PRO A 203 21.98 22.02 -13.74
CA PRO A 203 23.36 22.24 -14.15
C PRO A 203 24.25 21.18 -13.46
N SER A 204 25.19 20.69 -14.23
CA SER A 204 26.17 19.65 -13.92
C SER A 204 27.07 19.98 -12.72
N THR A 205 26.90 19.27 -11.60
CA THR A 205 27.99 19.04 -10.64
C THR A 205 27.75 17.70 -9.91
N GLU A 206 28.60 16.71 -10.21
CA GLU A 206 28.88 15.53 -9.38
C GLU A 206 27.67 14.78 -8.80
N GLU A 207 26.96 14.04 -9.65
CA GLU A 207 26.01 12.98 -9.26
C GLU A 207 26.77 11.82 -8.59
N LYS A 208 27.02 11.95 -7.28
CA LYS A 208 27.41 10.81 -6.44
C LYS A 208 26.20 10.37 -5.64
N CYS A 209 25.71 9.17 -5.97
CA CYS A 209 24.65 8.43 -5.28
C CYS A 209 23.22 8.94 -5.52
N MET A 210 22.69 8.83 -6.74
CA MET A 210 21.26 8.59 -6.94
C MET A 210 21.11 7.38 -7.86
N ILE A 211 20.39 6.33 -7.44
CA ILE A 211 20.03 5.24 -8.35
C ILE A 211 19.16 5.86 -9.45
N PRO A 212 19.54 5.74 -10.74
CA PRO A 212 18.75 6.26 -11.85
C PRO A 212 17.32 5.72 -11.79
N HIS A 213 16.34 6.54 -12.19
CA HIS A 213 14.93 6.11 -12.26
C HIS A 213 14.75 4.82 -13.09
N SER A 214 15.52 4.68 -14.18
CA SER A 214 15.55 3.45 -14.99
C SER A 214 15.95 2.20 -14.20
N ASP A 215 16.94 2.33 -13.32
CA ASP A 215 17.51 1.22 -12.57
C ASP A 215 16.59 0.82 -11.40
N LEU A 216 15.87 1.79 -10.83
CA LEU A 216 14.83 1.55 -9.85
C LEU A 216 13.64 0.80 -10.46
N VAL A 217 13.16 1.25 -11.63
CA VAL A 217 12.09 0.57 -12.37
C VAL A 217 12.51 -0.84 -12.77
N TYR A 218 13.76 -1.03 -13.20
CA TYR A 218 14.31 -2.35 -13.47
C TYR A 218 14.31 -3.23 -12.22
N ALA A 219 14.81 -2.74 -11.09
CA ALA A 219 14.83 -3.51 -9.83
C ALA A 219 13.42 -3.88 -9.37
N LEU A 220 12.45 -2.97 -9.47
CA LEU A 220 11.04 -3.25 -9.18
C LEU A 220 10.46 -4.30 -10.14
N SER A 221 10.86 -4.29 -11.42
CA SER A 221 10.42 -5.31 -12.38
C SER A 221 10.98 -6.72 -12.11
N GLN A 222 12.09 -6.82 -11.36
CA GLN A 222 12.68 -8.10 -10.97
C GLN A 222 12.04 -8.68 -9.70
N ILE A 223 11.28 -7.88 -8.94
CA ILE A 223 10.56 -8.35 -7.77
C ILE A 223 9.20 -8.87 -8.22
N ASP A 224 9.05 -10.20 -8.29
CA ASP A 224 7.80 -10.88 -8.63
C ASP A 224 6.84 -10.93 -7.43
N THR A 225 6.63 -9.78 -6.79
CA THR A 225 5.73 -9.61 -5.64
C THR A 225 5.12 -8.22 -5.69
N PHE A 226 3.83 -8.13 -5.37
CA PHE A 226 3.14 -6.86 -5.35
C PHE A 226 3.66 -5.97 -4.20
N VAL A 227 4.26 -4.84 -4.54
CA VAL A 227 4.74 -3.82 -3.58
C VAL A 227 3.80 -2.62 -3.63
N ASP A 228 3.02 -2.39 -2.57
CA ASP A 228 2.10 -1.24 -2.48
C ASP A 228 2.84 0.04 -2.05
N ILE A 229 3.84 0.46 -2.84
CA ILE A 229 4.58 1.70 -2.64
C ILE A 229 4.65 2.42 -3.99
N SER A 230 4.21 3.68 -4.00
CA SER A 230 4.35 4.50 -5.21
C SER A 230 5.82 4.72 -5.53
N GLU A 231 6.13 4.84 -6.82
CA GLU A 231 7.48 5.14 -7.27
C GLU A 231 8.04 6.45 -6.67
N ALA A 232 7.19 7.47 -6.57
CA ALA A 232 7.55 8.74 -5.96
C ALA A 232 7.88 8.61 -4.47
N ASP A 233 7.13 7.77 -3.74
CA ASP A 233 7.41 7.51 -2.33
C ASP A 233 8.72 6.71 -2.17
N LEU A 234 9.00 5.76 -3.05
CA LEU A 234 10.24 4.99 -3.03
C LEU A 234 11.46 5.88 -3.28
N GLN A 235 11.39 6.76 -4.29
CA GLN A 235 12.42 7.77 -4.55
C GLN A 235 12.61 8.71 -3.36
N ARG A 236 11.51 9.14 -2.73
CA ARG A 236 11.56 9.99 -1.53
C ARG A 236 12.20 9.28 -0.35
N ILE A 237 11.87 8.02 -0.11
CA ILE A 237 12.49 7.20 0.95
C ILE A 237 13.99 7.08 0.70
N TYR A 238 14.38 6.80 -0.55
CA TYR A 238 15.79 6.70 -0.93
C TYR A 238 16.55 8.02 -0.74
N ALA A 239 15.98 9.14 -1.19
CA ALA A 239 16.56 10.47 -1.00
C ALA A 239 16.73 10.84 0.48
N LEU A 240 15.74 10.52 1.32
CA LEU A 240 15.82 10.73 2.77
C LEU A 240 16.90 9.86 3.42
N ALA A 241 17.04 8.60 2.99
CA ALA A 241 18.07 7.70 3.49
C ALA A 241 19.48 8.19 3.16
N LEU A 242 19.72 8.65 1.93
CA LEU A 242 21.00 9.21 1.51
C LEU A 242 21.33 10.55 2.17
N GLY A 243 20.31 11.40 2.38
CA GLY A 243 20.46 12.66 3.12
C GLY A 243 20.87 12.43 4.58
N HIS A 244 20.40 11.35 5.20
CA HIS A 244 20.77 10.98 6.57
C HIS A 244 22.23 10.49 6.66
N GLN A 245 22.73 9.75 5.67
CA GLN A 245 24.13 9.31 5.63
C GLN A 245 25.12 10.48 5.58
N HIS A 246 24.86 11.48 4.72
CA HIS A 246 25.71 12.67 4.64
C HIS A 246 25.72 13.52 5.92
N GLN A 247 24.60 13.60 6.65
CA GLN A 247 24.55 14.31 7.94
C GLN A 247 25.31 13.59 9.05
N GLN A 248 25.35 12.25 9.05
CA GLN A 248 26.13 11.47 10.02
C GLN A 248 27.65 11.57 9.75
N GLU A 249 28.06 11.60 8.48
CA GLU A 249 29.47 11.81 8.11
C GLU A 249 29.97 13.22 8.45
N ALA A 250 29.14 14.25 8.28
CA ALA A 250 29.48 15.64 8.65
C ALA A 250 29.43 15.92 10.17
N GLY A 251 28.74 15.06 10.95
CA GLY A 251 28.48 15.25 12.37
C GLY A 251 29.46 14.55 13.32
N THR A 252 30.50 13.86 12.81
CA THR A 252 31.55 13.28 13.66
C THR A 252 32.62 14.35 13.92
N PRO A 253 32.71 14.95 15.13
CA PRO A 253 33.81 15.87 15.42
C PRO A 253 35.09 15.02 15.46
N SER A 254 36.06 15.39 14.66
CA SER A 254 37.43 14.89 14.76
C SER A 254 37.99 15.27 16.15
N GLN A 255 37.84 14.38 17.13
CA GLN A 255 38.64 14.42 18.35
C GLN A 255 40.02 13.83 18.03
N ALA A 256 40.84 14.62 17.34
CA ALA A 256 42.26 14.32 17.20
C ALA A 256 43.05 15.59 16.90
N GLN A 257 43.03 16.56 17.82
CA GLN A 257 44.02 17.65 17.85
C GLN A 257 44.11 18.25 19.25
N ALA A 258 45.07 17.75 20.04
CA ALA A 258 45.97 18.50 20.92
C ALA A 258 46.57 17.58 22.01
N THR A 259 47.82 17.16 21.84
CA THR A 259 48.90 17.37 22.83
C THR A 259 50.28 17.12 22.20
N GLU A 260 51.25 17.87 22.70
CA GLU A 260 52.56 18.23 22.16
C GLU A 260 53.64 17.14 22.04
N SER A 261 54.64 17.48 21.19
CA SER A 261 56.10 17.26 21.33
C SER A 261 56.74 15.91 20.95
N ALA A 262 57.71 15.99 20.02
CA ALA A 262 58.69 14.98 19.61
C ALA A 262 59.85 14.86 20.64
N PRO A 263 60.88 13.96 20.53
CA PRO A 263 61.27 13.10 19.39
C PRO A 263 61.77 11.66 19.72
N GLY A 264 61.86 10.80 18.69
CA GLY A 264 62.83 9.68 18.67
C GLY A 264 62.32 8.29 18.28
N ALA A 265 63.08 7.66 17.37
CA ALA A 265 63.24 6.22 17.12
C ALA A 265 62.14 5.40 16.41
N ALA A 266 62.44 5.13 15.13
CA ALA A 266 62.50 3.82 14.48
C ALA A 266 61.25 2.91 14.32
N VAL A 267 61.27 2.22 13.16
CA VAL A 267 60.61 0.94 12.80
C VAL A 267 59.28 1.01 12.02
N ARG A 268 59.43 1.05 10.69
CA ARG A 268 58.97 0.08 9.67
C ARG A 268 57.64 -0.71 9.89
N ALA A 269 56.81 -0.70 8.82
CA ALA A 269 55.79 -1.70 8.42
C ALA A 269 54.53 -1.79 9.32
N SER A 270 53.29 -1.99 8.86
CA SER A 270 52.64 -2.28 7.58
C SER A 270 51.15 -1.96 7.76
N ASN A 271 50.47 -1.48 6.73
CA ASN A 271 49.11 -1.95 6.38
C ASN A 271 48.67 -1.35 5.05
N GLN A 272 49.00 -2.06 3.97
CA GLN A 272 48.24 -2.02 2.74
C GLN A 272 47.03 -2.94 2.89
N ALA A 273 45.83 -2.42 2.60
CA ALA A 273 44.69 -3.18 2.11
C ALA A 273 43.85 -2.22 1.24
N LEU A 274 44.22 -2.10 -0.04
CA LEU A 274 43.51 -2.67 -1.19
C LEU A 274 42.14 -2.03 -1.49
N CYS A 275 42.16 -0.97 -2.30
CA CYS A 275 41.12 -0.70 -3.30
C CYS A 275 41.65 -1.18 -4.66
N PRO A 276 40.89 -1.95 -5.47
CA PRO A 276 41.30 -2.25 -6.83
C PRO A 276 41.06 -1.04 -7.73
N ALA A 277 42.15 -0.43 -8.20
CA ALA A 277 42.12 0.53 -9.30
C ALA A 277 41.96 -0.25 -10.62
N SER A 278 40.90 0.03 -11.38
CA SER A 278 40.84 -0.33 -12.80
C SER A 278 41.32 0.88 -13.61
N SER A 279 42.48 0.74 -14.21
CA SER A 279 43.07 1.70 -15.12
C SER A 279 42.50 1.53 -16.52
N SER A 280 41.89 2.59 -17.03
CA SER A 280 41.65 2.83 -18.45
C SER A 280 42.94 2.69 -19.27
N THR A 281 42.90 1.93 -20.38
CA THR A 281 43.89 2.09 -21.45
C THR A 281 43.17 2.36 -22.77
N GLN A 282 43.10 3.64 -23.11
CA GLN A 282 42.87 4.14 -24.45
C GLN A 282 44.24 4.40 -25.05
N ASN A 283 44.64 3.74 -26.14
CA ASN A 283 45.30 4.47 -27.22
C ASN A 283 45.29 3.74 -28.58
N ARG A 284 45.15 4.59 -29.59
CA ARG A 284 45.20 4.41 -31.04
C ARG A 284 46.29 3.45 -31.54
N ARG A 285 45.94 2.68 -32.57
CA ARG A 285 46.42 2.88 -33.95
C ARG A 285 45.33 2.48 -34.93
#